data_AF-A0A518B897-F1
#
_entry.id   AF-A0A518B897-F1
#
_cell.length_a   1.000
_cell.length_b   1.000
_cell.length_c   1.000
_cell.angle_alpha   90.00
_cell.angle_beta   90.00
_cell.angle_gamma   90.00
#
_symmetry.space_group_name_H-M   'P 1'
#
loop_
_entity.id
_entity.type
_entity.pdbx_description
1 polymer ?
#
loop_
_entity_poly.entity_id
_entity_poly.type
_entity_poly.pdbx_seq_one_letter_code
_entity_poly.pdbx_strand_id
1 'polypeptide(L)'
;MASKKEKKKKDKKRRDVDPASLSGQLLNAIESAEASGMTQYAIAKAAGIKPELLYRFVSGERDLKLATAAKITEVLRLQLTPVVEAVVLEDRPLKEAQG
;
A
#
# COMPACT_ATOMS: atom_id res chain seq x y z
N MET A 1 9.20 4.43 -32.82
CA MET A 1 8.52 3.17 -32.47
C MET A 1 9.17 2.50 -31.24
N ALA A 2 9.19 3.17 -30.09
CA ALA A 2 9.60 2.60 -28.82
C ALA A 2 8.39 2.64 -27.88
N SER A 3 7.72 1.49 -27.67
CA SER A 3 6.53 1.46 -26.80
C SER A 3 6.13 0.07 -26.31
N LYS A 4 6.58 -1.02 -26.95
CA LYS A 4 6.18 -2.39 -26.55
C LYS A 4 7.19 -3.08 -25.62
N LYS A 5 8.49 -2.81 -25.77
CA LYS A 5 9.55 -3.38 -24.91
C LYS A 5 9.61 -2.71 -23.53
N GLU A 6 9.40 -1.40 -23.45
CA GLU A 6 9.39 -0.66 -22.17
C GLU A 6 8.18 -0.99 -21.30
N LYS A 7 6.96 -1.08 -21.88
CA LYS A 7 5.77 -1.51 -21.15
C LYS A 7 5.95 -2.91 -20.54
N LYS A 8 6.42 -3.88 -21.33
CA LYS A 8 6.63 -5.27 -20.87
C LYS A 8 7.69 -5.41 -19.76
N LYS A 9 8.70 -4.52 -19.74
CA LYS A 9 9.76 -4.49 -18.71
C LYS A 9 9.28 -3.78 -17.43
N LYS A 10 8.48 -2.71 -17.57
CA LYS A 10 7.83 -2.00 -16.47
C LYS A 10 6.83 -2.90 -15.73
N ASP A 11 6.03 -3.65 -16.48
CA ASP A 11 5.12 -4.66 -15.91
C ASP A 11 5.86 -5.81 -15.23
N LYS A 12 7.10 -6.12 -15.64
CA LYS A 12 7.90 -7.20 -15.03
C LYS A 12 8.53 -6.79 -13.69
N LYS A 13 8.98 -5.53 -13.55
CA LYS A 13 9.56 -5.03 -12.29
C LYS A 13 8.51 -4.73 -11.20
N ARG A 14 7.30 -4.29 -11.60
CA ARG A 14 6.15 -4.17 -10.70
C ARG A 14 5.77 -5.49 -10.01
N ARG A 15 6.12 -6.63 -10.62
CA ARG A 15 5.78 -7.98 -10.15
C ARG A 15 6.70 -8.54 -9.06
N ASP A 16 7.77 -7.83 -8.68
CA ASP A 16 8.70 -8.32 -7.64
C ASP A 16 8.30 -7.88 -6.21
N VAL A 17 7.29 -7.01 -6.06
CA VAL A 17 6.75 -6.64 -4.74
C VAL A 17 5.68 -7.64 -4.33
N ASP A 18 5.89 -8.33 -3.21
CA ASP A 18 4.91 -9.23 -2.62
C ASP A 18 3.60 -8.48 -2.34
N PRO A 19 2.46 -8.87 -2.94
CA PRO A 19 1.17 -8.22 -2.73
C PRO A 19 0.71 -8.22 -1.26
N ALA A 20 1.14 -9.21 -0.47
CA ALA A 20 0.83 -9.30 0.95
C ALA A 20 1.72 -8.38 1.81
N SER A 21 2.85 -7.89 1.29
CA SER A 21 3.71 -6.94 2.00
C SER A 21 3.03 -5.59 2.19
N LEU A 22 3.46 -4.82 3.19
CA LEU A 22 2.95 -3.46 3.42
C LEU A 22 3.10 -2.56 2.18
N SER A 23 4.24 -2.65 1.49
CA SER A 23 4.48 -1.91 0.25
C SER A 23 3.52 -2.34 -0.86
N GLY A 24 3.27 -3.65 -1.01
CA GLY A 24 2.31 -4.21 -1.96
C GLY A 24 0.87 -3.74 -1.68
N GLN A 25 0.45 -3.78 -0.42
CA GLN A 25 -0.86 -3.29 0.01
C GLN A 25 -1.04 -1.79 -0.28
N LEU A 26 -0.02 -0.97 0.02
CA LEU A 26 -0.06 0.46 -0.28
C LEU A 26 -0.10 0.72 -1.80
N LEU A 27 0.66 -0.02 -2.60
CA LEU A 27 0.62 0.06 -4.07
C LEU A 27 -0.79 -0.26 -4.60
N ASN A 28 -1.39 -1.35 -4.14
CA ASN A 28 -2.75 -1.74 -4.55
C ASN A 28 -3.79 -0.67 -4.20
N ALA A 29 -3.64 -0.02 -3.03
CA ALA A 29 -4.53 1.05 -2.63
C ALA A 29 -4.40 2.30 -3.51
N ILE A 30 -3.16 2.66 -3.89
CA ILE A 30 -2.90 3.76 -4.84
C ILE A 30 -3.49 3.45 -6.21
N GLU A 31 -3.30 2.23 -6.72
CA GLU A 31 -3.86 1.82 -8.02
C GLU A 31 -5.40 1.79 -8.00
N SER A 32 -6.00 1.35 -6.90
CA SER A 32 -7.45 1.39 -6.70
C SER A 32 -7.98 2.84 -6.68
N ALA A 33 -7.25 3.76 -6.03
CA ALA A 33 -7.59 5.18 -6.02
C ALA A 33 -7.50 5.80 -7.43
N GLU A 34 -6.49 5.41 -8.23
CA GLU A 34 -6.39 5.84 -9.63
C GLU A 34 -7.55 5.33 -10.49
N ALA A 35 -7.96 4.08 -10.31
CA ALA A 35 -9.13 3.52 -10.99
C ALA A 35 -10.43 4.29 -10.65
N SER A 36 -10.50 4.88 -9.46
CA SER A 36 -11.61 5.76 -9.03
C SER A 36 -11.46 7.22 -9.47
N GLY A 37 -10.41 7.57 -10.22
CA GLY A 37 -10.17 8.88 -10.80
C GLY A 37 -9.18 9.77 -10.05
N MET A 38 -8.62 9.30 -8.92
CA MET A 38 -7.63 10.05 -8.16
C MET A 38 -6.22 9.73 -8.67
N THR A 39 -5.71 10.55 -9.60
CA THR A 39 -4.38 10.32 -10.20
C THR A 39 -3.25 10.33 -9.15
N GLN A 40 -2.14 9.62 -9.40
CA GLN A 40 -0.92 9.70 -8.60
C GLN A 40 -0.48 11.16 -8.35
N TYR A 41 -0.59 12.04 -9.34
CA TYR A 41 -0.28 13.46 -9.15
C TYR A 41 -1.18 14.12 -8.10
N ALA A 42 -2.49 13.86 -8.15
CA ALA A 42 -3.45 14.38 -7.19
C ALA A 42 -3.19 13.83 -5.77
N ILE A 43 -2.90 12.54 -5.65
CA ILE A 43 -2.53 11.90 -4.37
C ILE A 43 -1.28 12.57 -3.80
N ALA A 44 -0.21 12.70 -4.59
CA ALA A 44 1.04 13.31 -4.14
C ALA A 44 0.84 14.78 -3.71
N LYS A 45 0.07 15.55 -4.48
CA LYS A 45 -0.24 16.94 -4.18
C LYS A 45 -1.04 17.06 -2.88
N ALA A 46 -2.08 16.25 -2.71
CA ALA A 46 -2.89 16.23 -1.50
C ALA A 46 -2.07 15.80 -0.26
N ALA A 47 -1.12 14.87 -0.44
CA ALA A 47 -0.23 14.42 0.63
C ALA A 47 0.93 15.40 0.92
N GLY A 48 1.04 16.50 0.16
CA GLY A 48 2.13 17.48 0.32
C GLY A 48 3.52 16.89 0.04
N ILE A 49 3.62 15.95 -0.91
CA ILE A 49 4.88 15.33 -1.32
C ILE A 49 5.19 15.61 -2.79
N LYS A 50 6.47 15.50 -3.16
CA LYS A 50 6.88 15.63 -4.56
C LYS A 50 6.31 14.46 -5.38
N PRO A 51 5.66 14.70 -6.54
CA PRO A 51 5.13 13.63 -7.39
C PRO A 51 6.18 12.59 -7.79
N GLU A 52 7.45 12.99 -7.99
CA GLU A 52 8.52 12.05 -8.33
C GLU A 52 8.73 10.96 -7.27
N LEU A 53 8.45 11.24 -5.99
CA LEU A 53 8.57 10.24 -4.94
C LEU A 53 7.52 9.15 -5.09
N LEU A 54 6.27 9.55 -5.37
CA LEU A 54 5.19 8.59 -5.59
C LEU A 54 5.40 7.80 -6.89
N TYR A 55 5.84 8.47 -7.96
CA TYR A 55 6.15 7.79 -9.22
C TYR A 55 7.24 6.73 -9.09
N ARG A 56 8.33 7.04 -8.37
CA ARG A 56 9.42 6.10 -8.12
C ARG A 56 9.02 4.94 -7.23
N PHE A 57 8.11 5.18 -6.28
CA PHE A 57 7.53 4.12 -5.48
C PHE A 57 6.66 3.19 -6.33
N VAL A 58 5.73 3.74 -7.09
CA VAL A 58 4.83 2.97 -7.98
C VAL A 58 5.58 2.24 -9.10
N SER A 59 6.74 2.75 -9.53
CA SER A 59 7.60 2.07 -10.51
C SER A 59 8.56 1.04 -9.90
N GLY A 60 8.61 0.89 -8.57
CA GLY A 60 9.56 0.01 -7.88
C GLY A 60 11.02 0.47 -8.04
N GLU A 61 11.24 1.75 -8.31
CA GLU A 61 12.57 2.37 -8.35
C GLU A 61 13.06 2.74 -6.96
N ARG A 62 12.15 3.03 -6.03
CA ARG A 62 12.52 3.45 -4.66
C ARG A 62 11.42 3.18 -3.66
N ASP A 63 11.79 2.71 -2.47
CA ASP A 63 10.89 2.67 -1.32
C ASP A 63 10.58 4.06 -0.75
N LEU A 64 9.48 4.12 0.00
CA LEU A 64 9.09 5.30 0.76
C LEU A 64 9.59 5.22 2.20
N LYS A 65 9.92 6.37 2.77
CA LYS A 65 10.01 6.50 4.22
C LYS A 65 8.62 6.36 4.82
N LEU A 66 8.52 5.76 6.00
CA LEU A 66 7.25 5.59 6.71
C LEU A 66 6.49 6.92 6.89
N ALA A 67 7.19 8.02 7.18
CA ALA A 67 6.58 9.35 7.27
C ALA A 67 5.91 9.82 5.97
N THR A 68 6.42 9.40 4.81
CA THR A 68 5.78 9.69 3.51
C THR A 68 4.59 8.78 3.27
N ALA A 69 4.72 7.50 3.60
CA ALA A 69 3.61 6.54 3.54
C ALA A 69 2.42 7.00 4.41
N ALA A 70 2.69 7.49 5.63
CA ALA A 70 1.67 8.03 6.55
C ALA A 70 0.82 9.15 5.94
N LYS A 71 1.46 10.09 5.21
CA LYS A 71 0.75 11.18 4.53
C LYS A 71 -0.14 10.67 3.39
N ILE A 72 0.35 9.66 2.65
CA ILE A 72 -0.43 9.05 1.57
C ILE A 72 -1.64 8.32 2.16
N THR A 73 -1.44 7.56 3.26
CA THR A 73 -2.54 6.85 3.92
C THR A 73 -3.58 7.80 4.51
N GLU A 74 -3.20 8.97 5.03
CA GLU A 74 -4.16 9.99 5.46
C GLU A 74 -5.05 10.48 4.31
N VAL A 75 -4.47 10.77 3.15
CA VAL A 75 -5.21 11.21 1.95
C VAL A 75 -6.18 10.12 1.48
N LEU A 76 -5.71 8.87 1.47
CA LEU A 76 -6.50 7.72 1.03
C LEU A 76 -7.44 7.17 2.11
N ARG A 77 -7.47 7.78 3.31
CA ARG A 77 -8.28 7.35 4.46
C ARG A 77 -8.01 5.89 4.86
N LEU A 78 -6.75 5.49 4.81
CA LEU A 78 -6.28 4.17 5.19
C LEU A 78 -5.68 4.18 6.60
N GLN A 79 -5.73 3.02 7.25
CA GLN A 79 -5.13 2.79 8.56
C GLN A 79 -4.25 1.53 8.52
N LEU A 80 -3.19 1.51 9.31
CA LEU A 80 -2.38 0.32 9.51
C LEU A 80 -3.10 -0.61 10.51
N THR A 81 -3.37 -1.84 10.11
CA THR A 81 -4.02 -2.85 10.96
C THR A 81 -3.12 -4.07 11.14
N PRO A 82 -3.14 -4.73 12.32
CA PRO A 82 -2.46 -6.00 12.48
C PRO A 82 -3.03 -7.03 11.52
N VAL A 83 -2.15 -7.89 11.00
CA VAL A 83 -2.59 -9.13 10.36
C VAL A 83 -2.95 -10.08 11.49
N VAL A 84 -4.25 -10.17 11.80
CA VAL A 84 -4.75 -11.21 12.69
C VAL A 84 -4.94 -12.44 11.80
N GLU A 85 -3.95 -13.33 11.77
CA GLU A 85 -4.30 -14.72 11.45
C GLU A 85 -5.38 -15.10 12.44
N ALA A 86 -6.49 -15.66 11.97
CA ALA A 86 -7.59 -16.06 12.84
C ALA A 86 -7.07 -17.11 13.83
N VAL A 87 -6.50 -16.65 14.95
CA VAL A 87 -6.37 -17.46 16.14
C VAL A 87 -7.81 -17.60 16.58
N VAL A 88 -8.35 -18.80 16.36
CA VAL A 88 -9.55 -19.24 17.06
C VAL A 88 -9.24 -18.98 18.52
N LEU A 89 -9.79 -17.89 19.06
CA LEU A 89 -9.91 -17.73 20.49
C LEU A 89 -10.90 -18.83 20.87
N GLU A 90 -10.40 -20.04 21.09
CA GLU A 90 -11.21 -21.05 21.75
C GLU A 90 -11.69 -20.41 23.04
N ASP A 91 -13.01 -20.31 23.16
CA ASP A 91 -13.73 -19.86 24.33
C ASP A 91 -13.04 -20.39 25.58
N ARG A 92 -12.19 -19.57 26.20
CA ARG A 92 -11.70 -19.85 27.54
C ARG A 92 -12.76 -19.32 28.49
N PRO A 93 -13.58 -20.18 29.12
CA PRO A 93 -14.57 -19.71 30.06
C PRO A 93 -13.85 -19.03 31.23
N LEU A 94 -14.20 -17.77 31.49
CA LEU A 94 -13.87 -17.07 32.72
C LEU A 94 -14.77 -17.60 33.87
N LYS A 95 -14.57 -18.86 34.30
CA LYS A 95 -15.04 -19.41 35.58
C LYS A 95 -14.07 -20.54 35.94
N GLU A 96 -13.45 -20.61 37.12
CA GLU A 96 -14.01 -20.40 38.45
C GLU A 96 -12.96 -19.75 39.39
N ALA A 97 -13.22 -18.52 39.81
CA ALA A 97 -12.79 -18.04 41.11
C ALA A 97 -14.02 -18.18 42.02
N GLN A 98 -14.16 -19.33 42.67
CA GLN A 98 -15.12 -19.54 43.74
C GLN A 98 -14.46 -20.33 44.86
N GLY A 99 -14.51 -19.76 46.07
CA GLY A 99 -14.51 -20.49 47.34
C GLY A 99 -13.16 -20.81 47.92
#